data_AF-Q7VCT0-F1
#
_entry.id   AF-Q7VCT0-F1
#
_cell.length_a   1.000
_cell.length_b   1.000
_cell.length_c   1.000
_cell.angle_alpha   90.00
_cell.angle_beta   90.00
_cell.angle_gamma   90.00
#
_symmetry.space_group_name_H-M   'P 1'
#
loop_
_entity.id
_entity.type
_entity.pdbx_description
1 polymer ?
#
loop_
_entity_poly.entity_id
_entity_poly.type
_entity_poly.pdbx_seq_one_letter_code
_entity_poly.pdbx_strand_id
1 'polypeptide(L)' 'MGEAKRRKEQGLAPKTIKKESKSDSLNLFVKYPRLPYILVSIGVIYLLFDLIRYYNR' A
#
# COMPACT_ATOMS: atom_id res chain seq x y z
N MET A 1 -20.36 14.02 26.13
CA MET A 1 -21.41 13.44 25.24
C MET A 1 -22.54 14.43 24.88
N GLY A 2 -22.32 15.76 24.92
CA GLY A 2 -23.40 16.75 24.78
C GLY A 2 -23.63 17.31 23.37
N GLU A 3 -22.63 17.31 22.50
CA GLU A 3 -22.73 18.00 21.20
C GLU A 3 -23.42 17.17 20.12
N ALA A 4 -23.27 15.84 20.17
CA ALA A 4 -23.93 14.94 19.22
C ALA A 4 -25.45 14.87 19.43
N LYS A 5 -25.91 15.02 20.68
CA LYS A 5 -27.35 15.08 21.03
C LYS A 5 -27.98 16.40 20.56
N ARG A 6 -27.31 17.53 20.81
CA ARG A 6 -27.77 18.87 20.36
C ARG A 6 -27.92 18.97 18.83
N ARG A 7 -27.05 18.33 18.04
CA ARG A 7 -27.18 18.31 16.57
C ARG A 7 -28.40 17.52 16.07
N LYS A 8 -28.79 16.45 16.77
CA LYS A 8 -30.01 15.69 16.45
C LYS A 8 -31.27 16.51 16.72
N GLU A 9 -31.31 17.25 17.82
CA GLU A 9 -32.43 18.13 18.19
C GLU A 9 -32.56 19.34 17.23
N GLN A 10 -31.45 19.80 16.65
CA GLN A 10 -31.41 20.90 15.67
C GLN A 10 -31.65 20.44 14.21
N GLY A 11 -31.99 19.17 13.98
CA GLY A 11 -32.20 18.63 12.62
C GLY A 11 -30.98 18.71 11.70
N LEU A 12 -29.79 18.95 12.27
CA LEU A 12 -28.57 19.13 11.49
C LEU A 12 -28.02 17.78 11.03
N ALA A 13 -27.74 17.66 9.74
CA ALA A 13 -27.14 16.46 9.18
C ALA A 13 -25.85 16.10 9.96
N PRO A 14 -25.64 14.81 10.29
CA PRO A 14 -24.43 14.39 11.00
C PRO A 14 -23.21 14.81 10.18
N LYS A 15 -22.18 15.37 10.84
CA LYS A 15 -20.89 15.67 10.20
C LYS A 15 -20.42 14.39 9.52
N THR A 16 -20.44 14.37 8.18
CA THR A 16 -19.86 13.28 7.42
C THR A 16 -18.36 13.34 7.68
N ILE A 17 -17.87 12.39 8.47
CA ILE A 17 -16.45 12.11 8.53
C ILE A 17 -16.11 11.63 7.13
N LYS A 18 -15.60 12.53 6.28
CA LYS A 18 -14.98 12.14 5.02
C LYS A 18 -13.87 11.19 5.42
N LYS A 19 -14.10 9.89 5.25
CA LYS A 19 -13.06 8.89 5.40
C LYS A 19 -12.00 9.30 4.40
N GLU A 20 -10.89 9.83 4.89
CA GLU A 20 -9.65 9.93 4.12
C GLU A 20 -9.52 8.61 3.38
N SER A 21 -9.53 8.69 2.05
CA SER A 21 -9.27 7.55 1.19
C SER A 21 -7.87 7.08 1.53
N LYS A 22 -7.77 6.10 2.43
CA LYS A 22 -6.55 5.40 2.78
C LYS A 22 -5.91 5.03 1.45
N SER A 23 -4.77 5.64 1.15
CA SER A 23 -4.13 5.58 -0.15
C SER A 23 -4.04 4.14 -0.63
N ASP A 24 -4.63 3.84 -1.79
CA ASP A 24 -4.67 2.50 -2.41
C ASP A 24 -3.28 1.91 -2.69
N SER A 25 -2.21 2.68 -2.51
CA SER A 25 -0.82 2.25 -2.66
C SER A 25 -0.44 1.08 -1.74
N LEU A 26 -1.02 0.99 -0.53
CA LEU A 26 -0.78 -0.15 0.37
C LEU A 26 -1.48 -1.45 -0.08
N ASN A 27 -2.48 -1.36 -0.96
CA ASN A 27 -3.19 -2.54 -1.47
C ASN A 27 -2.41 -3.27 -2.58
N LEU A 28 -1.42 -2.66 -3.23
CA LEU A 28 -0.70 -3.29 -4.34
C LEU A 28 0.12 -4.52 -3.90
N PHE A 29 0.78 -4.43 -2.74
CA PHE A 29 1.54 -5.55 -2.17
C PHE A 29 0.62 -6.67 -1.65
N VAL A 30 -0.59 -6.33 -1.21
CA VAL A 30 -1.63 -7.29 -0.80
C VAL A 30 -2.26 -7.96 -2.02
N LYS A 31 -2.50 -7.20 -3.09
CA LYS A 31 -3.11 -7.66 -4.35
C LYS A 31 -2.15 -8.53 -5.18
N TYR A 32 -0.84 -8.24 -5.09
CA TYR A 32 0.19 -8.96 -5.82
C TYR A 32 1.29 -9.44 -4.87
N PRO A 33 1.02 -10.45 -4.03
CA PRO A 33 2.00 -10.95 -3.06
C PRO A 33 3.25 -11.55 -3.74
N ARG A 34 3.17 -11.87 -5.03
CA ARG A 34 4.27 -12.43 -5.83
C ARG A 34 5.23 -11.38 -6.41
N LEU A 35 4.82 -10.09 -6.47
CA LEU A 35 5.67 -9.01 -7.00
C LEU A 35 7.07 -8.94 -6.35
N PRO A 36 7.21 -8.96 -5.01
CA PRO A 36 8.53 -8.89 -4.39
C PRO A 36 9.41 -10.09 -4.77
N TYR A 37 8.83 -11.29 -4.87
CA TYR A 37 9.57 -12.49 -5.27
C TYR A 37 10.09 -12.39 -6.71
N ILE A 38 9.30 -11.82 -7.63
CA ILE A 38 9.73 -11.63 -9.02
C ILE A 38 10.88 -10.61 -9.09
N LEU A 39 10.77 -9.50 -8.36
CA LEU A 39 11.82 -8.48 -8.25
C LEU A 39 13.13 -9.07 -7.69
N VAL A 40 13.03 -9.86 -6.62
CA VAL A 40 14.19 -10.55 -6.02
C VAL A 40 14.79 -11.54 -7.01
N SER A 41 14.00 -12.38 -7.67
CA SER A 41 14.49 -13.35 -8.65
C SER A 41 15.25 -12.70 -9.80
N ILE A 42 14.73 -11.59 -10.35
CA ILE A 42 15.42 -10.84 -11.41
C ILE A 42 16.77 -10.31 -10.92
N GLY A 43 16.81 -9.77 -9.69
CA GLY A 43 18.05 -9.31 -9.08
C GLY A 43 19.08 -10.42 -8.88
N VAL A 44 18.66 -11.60 -8.42
CA VAL A 44 19.54 -12.77 -8.23
C VAL A 44 20.11 -13.26 -9.56
N ILE A 45 19.29 -13.33 -10.61
CA ILE A 45 19.76 -13.71 -11.96
C ILE A 45 20.81 -12.72 -12.46
N TYR A 46 20.59 -11.42 -12.26
CA TYR A 46 21.54 -10.40 -12.66
C TYR A 46 22.89 -10.53 -11.93
N LEU A 47 22.85 -10.78 -10.62
CA LEU A 47 24.04 -11.03 -9.81
C LEU A 47 24.81 -12.27 -10.28
N LEU A 48 24.11 -13.36 -10.58
CA LEU A 48 24.74 -14.58 -11.12
C LEU A 48 25.40 -14.31 -12.47
N PHE A 49 24.71 -13.58 -13.35
CA PHE A 49 25.25 -13.21 -14.65
C PHE A 49 26.51 -12.33 -14.52
N ASP A 50 26.46 -11.33 -13.64
CA ASP A 50 27.59 -10.44 -13.37
C ASP A 50 28.78 -11.22 -12.77
N LEU A 51 28.52 -12.16 -11.86
CA LEU A 51 29.53 -13.03 -11.28
C LEU A 51 30.21 -13.91 -12.34
N ILE A 52 29.43 -14.55 -13.21
CA ILE A 52 29.96 -15.37 -14.32
C ILE A 52 30.82 -14.50 -15.24
N ARG A 53 30.35 -13.30 -15.57
CA ARG A 53 31.08 -12.36 -16.42
C ARG A 53 32.37 -11.86 -15.77
N TYR A 54 32.36 -11.65 -14.46
CA TYR A 54 33.53 -11.24 -13.70
C TYR A 54 34.61 -12.33 -13.68
N TYR A 55 34.22 -13.59 -13.48
CA TYR A 55 35.16 -14.72 -13.41
C TYR A 55 35.62 -15.25 -14.78
N ASN A 56 34.82 -15.10 -15.83
CA ASN A 56 35.20 -15.48 -17.21
C ASN A 56 36.01 -14.39 -17.94
N ARG A 57 36.45 -13.36 -17.24
CA ARG A 57 37.32 -12.30 -17.76
C ARG A 57 38.75 -12.52 -17.29
#